data_AF-M1EMY5-F1
#
_entry.id   AF-M1EMY5-F1
#
_cell.length_a   1.000
_cell.length_b   1.000
_cell.length_c   1.000
_cell.angle_alpha   90.00
_cell.angle_beta   90.00
_cell.angle_gamma   90.00
#
_symmetry.space_group_name_H-M   'P 1'
#
loop_
_entity.id
_entity.type
_entity.pdbx_description
1 polymer ?
#
loop_
_entity_poly.entity_id
_entity_poly.type
_entity_poly.pdbx_seq_one_letter_code
_entity_poly.pdbx_strand_id
1 'polypeptide(L)'
;DPTLNYGLVVDCGSSGSRIFVYFWPRHNGNPHDLLDIKQMRDRNSQPVVKKIKPGISAMADTPEHASDYLRPLLSFAAAHVPVKKHKETPLYILCTAGMRLL
;
A
#
# COMPACT_ATOMS: atom_id res chain seq x y z
N ASP A 1 -2.68 7.86 -16.88
CA ASP A 1 -1.57 8.62 -17.49
C ASP A 1 -0.30 7.75 -17.42
N PRO A 2 0.35 7.44 -18.55
CA PRO A 2 1.56 6.60 -18.59
C PRO A 2 2.77 7.21 -17.88
N THR A 3 2.76 8.52 -17.62
CA THR A 3 3.87 9.24 -16.97
C THR A 3 3.84 9.14 -15.44
N LEU A 4 2.72 8.72 -14.86
CA LEU A 4 2.58 8.56 -13.42
C LEU A 4 3.35 7.35 -12.91
N ASN A 5 3.91 7.52 -11.72
CA ASN A 5 4.50 6.46 -10.92
C ASN A 5 3.61 6.22 -9.70
N TYR A 6 3.75 5.04 -9.09
CA TYR A 6 2.88 4.59 -8.03
C TYR A 6 3.72 4.03 -6.88
N GLY A 7 3.17 4.09 -5.66
CA GLY A 7 3.78 3.48 -4.48
C GLY A 7 2.70 2.95 -3.55
N LEU A 8 2.97 1.80 -2.93
CA LEU A 8 2.05 1.11 -2.05
C LEU A 8 2.62 1.08 -0.63
N VAL A 9 1.79 1.44 0.35
CA VAL A 9 2.14 1.29 1.77
C VAL A 9 1.05 0.51 2.48
N VAL A 10 1.44 -0.59 3.12
CA VAL A 10 0.58 -1.34 4.04
C VAL A 10 0.96 -0.97 5.48
N ASP A 11 0.04 -0.29 6.16
CA ASP A 11 0.10 -0.05 7.61
C ASP A 11 -0.45 -1.28 8.34
N CYS A 12 0.42 -2.03 9.00
CA CYS A 12 0.08 -3.20 9.80
C CYS A 12 -0.03 -2.81 11.28
N GLY A 13 -1.21 -2.31 11.66
CA GLY A 13 -1.57 -2.00 13.04
C GLY A 13 -2.09 -3.20 13.84
N SER A 14 -2.13 -3.07 15.17
CA SER A 14 -2.63 -4.11 16.08
C SER A 14 -4.10 -4.47 15.86
N SER A 15 -4.93 -3.49 15.51
CA SER A 15 -6.38 -3.67 15.31
C SER A 15 -6.78 -3.98 13.86
N GLY A 16 -5.83 -4.03 12.93
CA GLY A 16 -6.09 -4.25 11.51
C GLY A 16 -5.00 -3.67 10.62
N SER A 17 -4.95 -4.17 9.38
CA SER A 17 -4.05 -3.67 8.35
C SER A 17 -4.79 -2.81 7.32
N ARG A 18 -4.10 -1.81 6.77
CA ARG A 18 -4.63 -0.91 5.75
C ARG A 18 -3.64 -0.75 4.62
N ILE A 19 -4.10 -0.75 3.37
CA ILE A 19 -3.27 -0.40 2.21
C ILE A 19 -3.64 0.98 1.69
N PHE A 20 -2.62 1.77 1.38
CA PHE A 20 -2.71 3.08 0.75
C PHE A 20 -2.02 3.02 -0.61
N VAL A 21 -2.69 3.54 -1.63
CA VAL A 21 -2.11 3.71 -2.96
C VAL A 21 -1.77 5.19 -3.16
N TYR A 22 -0.50 5.47 -3.44
CA TYR A 22 0.00 6.79 -3.77
C TYR A 22 0.44 6.84 -5.23
N PHE A 23 0.47 8.04 -5.79
CA PHE A 23 1.01 8.29 -7.11
C PHE A 23 1.73 9.64 -7.15
N TRP A 24 2.62 9.80 -8.11
CA TRP A 24 3.30 11.06 -8.39
C TRP A 24 3.65 11.16 -9.88
N PRO A 25 3.70 12.38 -10.44
CA PRO A 25 4.16 12.58 -11.81
C PRO A 25 5.69 12.38 -11.92
N ARG A 26 6.21 12.49 -13.14
CA ARG A 26 7.66 12.59 -13.35
C ARG A 26 8.20 13.80 -12.57
N HIS A 27 9.32 13.60 -11.88
CA HIS A 27 10.01 14.68 -11.18
C HIS A 27 10.44 15.79 -12.16
N ASN A 28 10.38 17.05 -11.72
CA ASN A 28 10.66 18.21 -12.57
C ASN A 28 12.16 18.40 -12.88
N GLY A 29 13.05 17.66 -12.20
CA GLY A 29 14.50 17.68 -12.41
C GLY A 29 15.25 18.69 -11.52
N ASN A 30 14.54 19.51 -10.74
CA ASN A 30 15.16 20.43 -9.79
C ASN A 30 15.63 19.65 -8.55
N PRO A 31 16.93 19.60 -8.23
CA PRO A 31 17.45 18.82 -7.10
C PRO A 31 16.97 19.29 -5.73
N HIS A 32 16.37 20.48 -5.63
CA HIS A 32 15.82 21.02 -4.39
C HIS A 32 14.34 20.68 -4.15
N ASP A 33 13.66 20.12 -5.16
CA ASP A 33 12.27 19.72 -5.04
C ASP A 33 12.15 18.25 -4.66
N LEU A 34 11.07 17.91 -3.96
CA LEU A 34 10.69 16.54 -3.66
C LEU A 34 9.66 16.03 -4.67
N LEU A 35 9.39 14.73 -4.63
CA LEU A 35 8.28 14.15 -5.37
C LEU A 35 6.94 14.75 -4.92
N ASP A 36 6.10 15.15 -5.88
CA ASP A 36 4.72 15.56 -5.65
C ASP A 36 3.83 14.32 -5.43
N ILE A 37 3.97 13.71 -4.26
CA ILE A 37 3.24 12.50 -3.87
C ILE A 37 1.81 12.86 -3.45
N LYS A 38 0.83 12.21 -4.08
CA LYS A 38 -0.59 12.35 -3.79
C LYS A 38 -1.22 11.00 -3.52
N GLN A 39 -2.23 10.98 -2.65
CA GLN A 39 -3.05 9.79 -2.44
C GLN A 39 -3.93 9.55 -3.67
N MET A 40 -3.92 8.33 -4.20
CA MET A 40 -4.74 7.97 -5.35
C MET A 40 -6.22 8.04 -5.00
N ARG A 41 -7.01 8.55 -5.94
CA ARG A 41 -8.47 8.53 -5.89
C ARG A 41 -9.02 7.72 -7.06
N ASP A 42 -10.13 7.04 -6.83
CA ASP A 42 -10.84 6.29 -7.86
C ASP A 42 -11.68 7.23 -8.75
N ARG A 43 -12.47 6.65 -9.67
CA ARG A 43 -13.32 7.38 -10.60
C ARG A 43 -14.42 8.20 -9.91
N ASN A 44 -14.77 7.85 -8.68
CA ASN A 44 -15.77 8.52 -7.86
C ASN A 44 -15.12 9.50 -6.87
N SER A 45 -13.84 9.85 -7.10
CA SER A 45 -13.04 10.70 -6.22
C SER A 45 -12.86 10.16 -4.80
N GLN A 46 -13.06 8.85 -4.57
CA GLN A 46 -12.82 8.23 -3.27
C GLN A 46 -11.37 7.81 -3.11
N PRO A 47 -10.76 7.97 -1.92
CA PRO A 47 -9.41 7.48 -1.67
C PRO A 47 -9.28 5.98 -1.94
N VAL A 48 -8.27 5.58 -2.71
CA VAL A 48 -7.97 4.17 -2.95
C VAL A 48 -7.29 3.59 -1.71
N VAL A 49 -8.12 3.20 -0.75
CA VAL A 49 -7.72 2.64 0.54
C VAL A 49 -8.59 1.44 0.85
N LYS A 50 -7.98 0.37 1.37
CA LYS A 50 -8.71 -0.79 1.90
C LYS A 50 -8.18 -1.14 3.27
N LYS A 51 -9.10 -1.49 4.18
CA LYS A 51 -8.81 -1.97 5.53
C LYS A 51 -9.33 -3.39 5.72
N ILE A 52 -8.58 -4.21 6.44
CA ILE A 52 -8.99 -5.53 6.93
C ILE A 52 -8.75 -5.64 8.44
N LYS A 53 -9.41 -6.61 9.06
CA LYS A 53 -9.29 -6.96 10.48
C LYS A 53 -9.26 -8.50 10.60
N PRO A 54 -8.68 -9.11 11.66
CA PRO A 54 -7.92 -8.48 12.77
C PRO A 54 -6.57 -7.91 12.30
N GLY A 55 -5.68 -7.47 13.19
CA GLY A 55 -4.31 -7.08 12.81
C GLY A 55 -3.43 -8.28 12.46
N ILE A 56 -2.34 -8.05 11.70
CA ILE A 56 -1.45 -9.13 11.23
C ILE A 56 -0.81 -9.94 12.36
N SER A 57 -0.63 -9.33 13.54
CA SER A 57 -0.11 -10.01 14.73
C SER A 57 -1.02 -11.12 15.25
N ALA A 58 -2.28 -11.18 14.83
CA ALA A 58 -3.16 -12.31 15.12
C ALA A 58 -2.70 -13.62 14.44
N MET A 59 -1.81 -13.53 13.45
CA MET A 59 -1.20 -14.70 12.78
C MET A 59 0.10 -15.15 13.47
N ALA A 60 0.40 -14.69 14.68
CA ALA A 60 1.65 -15.01 15.38
C ALA A 60 1.87 -16.53 15.53
N ASP A 61 0.81 -17.26 15.88
CA ASP A 61 0.86 -18.72 16.06
C ASP A 61 0.74 -19.50 14.73
N THR A 62 0.38 -18.82 13.63
CA THR A 62 0.22 -19.41 12.28
C THR A 62 0.82 -18.49 11.20
N PRO A 63 2.15 -18.23 11.24
CA PRO A 63 2.80 -17.24 10.37
C PRO A 63 2.65 -17.54 8.87
N GLU A 64 2.43 -18.79 8.49
CA GLU A 64 2.14 -19.22 7.12
C GLU A 64 0.88 -18.55 6.54
N HIS A 65 -0.11 -18.21 7.39
CA HIS A 65 -1.34 -17.53 6.97
C HIS A 65 -1.18 -16.01 6.78
N ALA A 66 -0.04 -15.41 7.14
CA ALA A 66 0.17 -13.97 7.01
C ALA A 66 0.07 -13.49 5.54
N SER A 67 0.53 -14.32 4.60
CA SER A 67 0.44 -14.02 3.16
C SER A 67 -1.01 -13.97 2.69
N ASP A 68 -1.84 -14.93 3.09
CA ASP A 68 -3.24 -14.99 2.71
C ASP A 68 -4.06 -13.90 3.39
N TYR A 69 -3.72 -13.55 4.63
CA TYR A 69 -4.27 -12.39 5.32
C TYR A 69 -4.01 -11.09 4.55
N LEU A 70 -2.83 -10.89 3.96
CA LEU A 70 -2.50 -9.67 3.19
C LEU A 70 -3.07 -9.67 1.76
N ARG A 71 -3.38 -10.84 1.20
CA ARG A 71 -3.84 -10.99 -0.20
C ARG A 71 -5.01 -10.08 -0.59
N PRO A 72 -6.05 -9.85 0.23
CA PRO A 72 -7.15 -8.94 -0.11
C PRO A 72 -6.71 -7.48 -0.27
N LEU A 73 -5.67 -7.05 0.44
CA LEU A 73 -5.11 -5.71 0.33
C LEU A 73 -4.30 -5.58 -0.97
N LEU A 74 -3.41 -6.54 -1.23
CA LEU A 74 -2.56 -6.53 -2.42
C LEU A 74 -3.40 -6.64 -3.71
N SER A 75 -4.42 -7.48 -3.72
CA SER A 75 -5.35 -7.63 -4.86
C SER A 75 -6.14 -6.34 -5.11
N PHE A 76 -6.55 -5.65 -4.05
CA PHE A 76 -7.23 -4.36 -4.17
C PHE A 76 -6.33 -3.29 -4.80
N ALA A 77 -5.08 -3.17 -4.35
CA ALA A 77 -4.13 -2.22 -4.95
C ALA A 77 -3.79 -2.58 -6.40
N ALA A 78 -3.56 -3.86 -6.69
CA ALA A 78 -3.24 -4.34 -8.04
C ALA A 78 -4.35 -4.05 -9.06
N ALA A 79 -5.61 -4.02 -8.63
CA ALA A 79 -6.76 -3.65 -9.47
C ALA A 79 -6.78 -2.14 -9.85
N HIS A 80 -6.10 -1.29 -9.08
CA HIS A 80 -6.06 0.16 -9.32
C HIS A 80 -4.77 0.61 -10.02
N VAL A 81 -3.64 -0.03 -9.72
CA VAL A 81 -2.36 0.26 -10.38
C VAL A 81 -2.32 -0.40 -11.76
N PRO A 82 -1.99 0.32 -12.85
CA PRO A 82 -1.86 -0.29 -14.17
C PRO A 82 -0.85 -1.45 -14.19
N VAL A 83 -1.20 -2.59 -14.80
CA VAL A 83 -0.37 -3.82 -14.83
C VAL A 83 1.07 -3.55 -15.29
N LYS A 84 1.24 -2.73 -16.34
CA LYS A 84 2.57 -2.35 -16.86
C LYS A 84 3.46 -1.63 -15.85
N LYS A 85 2.87 -1.03 -14.81
CA LYS A 85 3.55 -0.30 -13.74
C LYS A 85 3.81 -1.16 -12.51
N HIS A 86 3.25 -2.38 -12.40
CA HIS A 86 3.42 -3.24 -11.23
C HIS A 86 4.89 -3.50 -10.92
N LYS A 87 5.70 -3.82 -11.93
CA LYS A 87 7.16 -4.08 -11.79
C LYS A 87 7.97 -2.86 -11.29
N GLU A 88 7.46 -1.65 -11.49
CA GLU A 88 8.10 -0.38 -11.10
C GLU A 88 7.53 0.19 -9.81
N THR A 89 6.45 -0.41 -9.28
CA THR A 89 5.71 0.11 -8.12
C THR A 89 6.29 -0.50 -6.85
N PRO A 90 7.02 0.27 -6.01
CA PRO A 90 7.47 -0.24 -4.73
C PRO A 90 6.30 -0.53 -3.78
N LEU A 91 6.44 -1.61 -3.02
CA LEU A 91 5.54 -2.03 -1.95
C LEU A 91 6.28 -2.02 -0.62
N TYR A 92 5.78 -1.25 0.33
CA TYR A 92 6.27 -1.22 1.70
C TYR A 92 5.20 -1.82 2.64
N ILE A 93 5.59 -2.80 3.45
CA ILE A 93 4.74 -3.37 4.49
C ILE A 93 5.39 -3.01 5.82
N LEU A 94 4.74 -2.13 6.59
CA LEU A 94 5.32 -1.54 7.79
C LEU A 94 4.43 -1.89 8.99
N CYS A 95 4.99 -2.67 9.91
CA CYS A 95 4.30 -3.13 11.09
C CYS A 95 4.55 -2.21 12.29
N THR A 96 3.53 -2.01 13.12
CA THR A 96 3.62 -1.13 14.31
C THR A 96 3.45 -1.94 15.60
N ALA A 97 2.68 -1.44 16.58
CA ALA A 97 2.66 -1.94 17.95
C ALA A 97 2.35 -3.45 18.06
N GLY A 98 1.44 -3.98 17.22
CA GLY A 98 1.03 -5.39 17.29
C GLY A 98 2.19 -6.37 17.07
N MET A 99 3.10 -6.07 16.15
CA MET A 99 4.25 -6.95 15.86
C MET A 99 5.43 -6.73 16.80
N ARG A 100 5.51 -5.59 17.51
CA ARG A 100 6.59 -5.34 18.49
C ARG A 100 6.44 -6.13 19.79
N LEU A 101 5.24 -6.64 20.04
CA LEU A 101 4.89 -7.39 21.25
C LEU A 101 4.95 -8.92 21.06
N LEU A 102 5.33 -9.37 19.86
CA LEU A 102 5.55 -10.77 19.53
C LEU A 102 6.96 -11.22 19.91
#